data_AF-A0A4T2GQM9-F1
#
_entry.id   AF-A0A4T2GQM9-F1
#
_cell.length_a   1.000
_cell.length_b   1.000
_cell.length_c   1.000
_cell.angle_alpha   90.00
_cell.angle_beta   90.00
_cell.angle_gamma   90.00
#
_symmetry.space_group_name_H-M   'P 1'
#
loop_
_entity.id
_entity.type
_entity.pdbx_description
1 polymer ?
#
loop_
_entity_poly.entity_id
_entity_poly.type
_entity_poly.pdbx_seq_one_letter_code
_entity_poly.pdbx_strand_id
1 'polypeptide(L)'
;MLKDLKAFLFQGNVIDLAVAVIFGAAFKAIIDSFVADLITPLLLTPALKAAGADKIADLSWNGVTYGNFLSAVINFLIIGTVLFFIVKAAEKAMPKKEAAPAGPTQEELLAEIRDLLKK
;
A
#
# COMPACT_ATOMS: atom_id res chain seq x y z
N MET A 1 8.46 31.25 17.02
CA MET A 1 8.56 30.61 15.69
C MET A 1 9.24 29.25 15.73
N LEU A 2 10.53 29.11 16.06
CA LEU A 2 11.19 27.79 16.12
C LEU A 2 10.63 26.87 17.22
N LYS A 3 10.25 27.43 18.38
CA LYS A 3 9.56 26.68 19.45
C LYS A 3 8.15 26.24 19.03
N ASP A 4 7.42 27.07 18.30
CA ASP A 4 6.05 26.80 17.85
C ASP A 4 6.04 25.79 16.69
N LEU A 5 7.01 25.89 15.77
CA LEU A 5 7.25 24.90 14.73
C LEU A 5 7.62 23.54 15.34
N LYS A 6 8.48 23.54 16.36
CA LYS A 6 8.79 22.32 17.12
C LYS A 6 7.50 21.75 17.74
N ALA A 7 6.73 22.54 18.47
CA ALA A 7 5.48 22.10 19.08
C ALA A 7 4.47 21.51 18.06
N PHE A 8 4.36 22.12 16.87
CA PHE A 8 3.53 21.64 15.78
C PHE A 8 4.03 20.31 15.17
N LEU A 9 5.33 20.20 14.90
CA LEU A 9 5.93 18.98 14.35
C LEU A 9 5.92 17.80 15.33
N PHE A 10 5.99 18.08 16.63
CA PHE A 10 5.95 17.07 17.69
C PHE A 10 4.52 16.74 18.16
N GLN A 11 3.49 17.29 17.51
CA GLN A 11 2.13 16.80 17.68
C GLN A 11 2.08 15.37 17.10
N GLY A 12 1.78 14.37 17.95
CA GLY A 12 1.92 12.94 17.61
C GLY A 12 1.31 12.53 16.28
N ASN A 13 0.17 13.14 15.92
CA ASN A 13 -0.51 12.91 14.64
C ASN A 13 0.34 13.26 13.39
N VAL A 14 1.24 14.25 13.46
CA VAL A 14 2.09 14.66 12.33
C VAL A 14 3.25 13.69 12.13
N ILE A 15 3.84 13.20 13.22
CA ILE A 15 4.94 12.23 13.17
C ILE A 15 4.44 10.90 12.59
N ASP A 16 3.31 10.39 13.08
CA ASP A 16 2.73 9.13 12.60
C ASP A 16 2.34 9.22 11.12
N LEU A 17 1.78 10.36 10.69
CA LEU A 17 1.49 10.63 9.28
C LEU A 17 2.76 10.66 8.43
N ALA A 18 3.82 11.35 8.91
CA ALA A 18 5.09 11.43 8.18
C ALA A 18 5.72 10.05 8.00
N VAL A 19 5.71 9.22 9.04
CA VAL A 19 6.18 7.84 8.99
C VAL A 19 5.36 7.04 7.97
N ALA A 20 4.02 7.10 8.05
CA ALA A 20 3.14 6.37 7.13
C ALA A 20 3.38 6.75 5.66
N VAL A 21 3.58 8.04 5.36
CA VAL A 21 3.86 8.51 4.00
C VAL A 21 5.22 8.02 3.49
N ILE A 22 6.27 8.11 4.32
CA ILE A 22 7.62 7.66 3.94
C ILE A 22 7.63 6.14 3.69
N PHE A 23 7.04 5.36 4.59
CA PHE A 23 6.94 3.92 4.42
C PHE A 23 6.06 3.55 3.23
N GLY A 24 4.96 4.27 3.00
CA GLY A 24 4.11 4.08 1.81
C GLY A 24 4.87 4.30 0.50
N ALA A 25 5.68 5.37 0.43
CA ALA A 25 6.52 5.65 -0.74
C ALA A 25 7.61 4.59 -0.94
N ALA A 26 8.30 4.19 0.13
CA ALA A 26 9.34 3.17 0.08
C ALA A 26 8.76 1.80 -0.33
N PHE A 27 7.60 1.43 0.21
CA PHE A 27 6.90 0.19 -0.16
C PHE A 27 6.46 0.22 -1.63
N LYS A 28 5.90 1.34 -2.10
CA LYS A 28 5.56 1.51 -3.52
C LYS A 28 6.78 1.26 -4.42
N ALA A 29 7.95 1.81 -4.08
CA ALA A 29 9.17 1.61 -4.87
C ALA A 29 9.58 0.13 -4.95
N ILE A 30 9.41 -0.64 -3.88
CA ILE A 30 9.68 -2.09 -3.87
C ILE A 30 8.71 -2.82 -4.83
N ILE A 31 7.42 -2.49 -4.77
CA ILE A 31 6.41 -3.07 -5.66
C ILE A 31 6.69 -2.72 -7.11
N ASP A 32 7.00 -1.45 -7.39
CA ASP A 32 7.34 -0.98 -8.74
C ASP A 32 8.55 -1.75 -9.30
N SER A 33 9.62 -1.92 -8.51
CA SER A 33 10.80 -2.71 -8.91
C SER A 33 10.45 -4.19 -9.12
N PHE A 34 9.67 -4.81 -8.23
CA PHE A 34 9.25 -6.20 -8.43
C PHE A 34 8.47 -6.39 -9.73
N VAL A 35 7.56 -5.46 -10.06
CA VAL A 35 6.78 -5.55 -11.28
C VAL A 35 7.62 -5.24 -12.52
N ALA A 36 8.42 -4.17 -12.50
CA ALA A 36 9.24 -3.76 -13.62
C ALA A 36 10.39 -4.73 -13.91
N ASP A 37 11.07 -5.20 -12.86
CA ASP A 37 12.33 -5.94 -12.97
C ASP A 37 12.13 -7.46 -13.00
N LEU A 38 11.04 -7.98 -12.42
CA LEU A 38 10.76 -9.42 -12.39
C LEU A 38 9.54 -9.78 -13.22
N ILE A 39 8.36 -9.25 -12.91
CA ILE A 39 7.11 -9.68 -13.56
C ILE A 39 7.10 -9.31 -15.05
N THR A 40 7.52 -8.10 -15.40
CA THR A 40 7.49 -7.62 -16.78
C THR A 40 8.38 -8.47 -17.69
N PRO A 41 9.69 -8.65 -17.44
CA PRO A 41 10.54 -9.46 -18.32
C PRO A 41 10.21 -10.95 -18.29
N LEU A 42 9.78 -11.51 -17.15
CA LEU A 42 9.54 -12.96 -17.02
C LEU A 42 8.18 -13.41 -17.55
N LEU A 43 7.13 -12.61 -17.38
CA LEU A 43 5.77 -12.98 -17.72
C LEU A 43 5.20 -12.09 -18.83
N LEU A 44 5.34 -10.77 -18.69
CA LEU A 44 4.64 -9.84 -19.57
C LEU A 44 5.27 -9.73 -20.96
N THR A 45 6.59 -9.58 -21.05
CA THR A 45 7.30 -9.47 -22.34
C THR A 45 7.13 -10.72 -23.21
N PRO A 46 7.25 -11.96 -22.69
CA PRO A 46 6.96 -13.16 -23.47
C PRO A 46 5.49 -13.27 -23.87
N ALA A 47 4.55 -12.93 -22.97
CA ALA A 47 3.12 -12.95 -23.27
C ALA A 47 2.74 -11.92 -24.36
N LEU A 48 3.29 -10.71 -24.30
CA LEU A 48 3.07 -9.66 -25.30
C LEU A 48 3.64 -10.05 -26.67
N LYS A 49 4.84 -10.64 -26.71
CA LYS A 49 5.42 -11.19 -27.95
C LYS A 49 4.57 -12.32 -28.53
N ALA A 50 4.07 -13.23 -27.70
CA ALA A 50 3.21 -14.32 -28.14
C ALA A 50 1.86 -13.82 -28.69
N ALA A 51 1.37 -12.69 -28.17
CA ALA A 51 0.14 -12.04 -28.63
C ALA A 51 0.33 -11.14 -29.87
N GLY A 52 1.55 -11.00 -30.40
CA GLY A 52 1.86 -10.06 -31.49
C GLY A 52 1.67 -8.59 -31.08
N ALA A 53 1.69 -8.34 -29.77
CA ALA A 53 1.43 -7.05 -29.14
C ALA A 53 2.71 -6.49 -28.51
N ASP A 54 3.87 -6.84 -29.03
CA ASP A 54 5.19 -6.38 -28.57
C ASP A 54 5.38 -4.85 -28.66
N LYS A 55 4.47 -4.16 -29.37
CA LYS A 55 4.47 -2.70 -29.55
C LYS A 55 3.12 -2.04 -29.24
N ILE A 56 2.47 -2.43 -28.13
CA ILE A 56 1.24 -1.74 -27.68
C ILE A 56 1.45 -0.23 -27.58
N ALA A 57 2.62 0.22 -27.13
CA ALA A 57 2.97 1.63 -27.00
C ALA A 57 2.93 2.41 -28.33
N ASP A 58 3.16 1.74 -29.46
CA ASP A 58 3.21 2.37 -30.79
C ASP A 58 1.83 2.44 -31.47
N LEU A 59 0.78 1.92 -30.82
CA LEU A 59 -0.57 1.94 -31.36
C LEU A 59 -1.10 3.37 -31.49
N SER A 60 -1.51 3.71 -32.71
CA SER A 60 -2.17 4.97 -33.02
C SER A 60 -3.37 4.75 -33.93
N TRP A 61 -4.40 5.59 -33.76
CA TRP A 61 -5.57 5.62 -34.62
C TRP A 61 -5.85 7.06 -35.04
N ASN A 62 -5.86 7.33 -36.34
CA ASN A 62 -6.10 8.67 -36.90
C ASN A 62 -5.22 9.78 -36.29
N GLY A 63 -3.95 9.47 -36.02
CA GLY A 63 -3.00 10.42 -35.42
C GLY A 63 -3.06 10.53 -33.89
N VAL A 64 -3.98 9.81 -33.23
CA VAL A 64 -4.05 9.73 -31.77
C VAL A 64 -3.27 8.51 -31.27
N THR A 65 -2.18 8.72 -30.54
CA THR A 65 -1.37 7.67 -29.91
C THR A 65 -1.98 7.23 -28.58
N TYR A 66 -2.77 6.16 -28.60
CA TYR A 66 -3.40 5.59 -27.39
C TYR A 66 -2.56 4.48 -26.76
N GLY A 67 -1.49 4.04 -27.42
CA GLY A 67 -0.64 2.95 -26.95
C GLY A 67 -0.05 3.15 -25.56
N ASN A 68 0.36 4.38 -25.23
CA ASN A 68 0.88 4.72 -23.90
C ASN A 68 -0.19 4.61 -22.81
N PHE A 69 -1.41 5.06 -23.11
CA PHE A 69 -2.52 4.94 -22.18
C PHE A 69 -2.87 3.46 -21.93
N LEU A 70 -2.96 2.67 -23.00
CA LEU A 70 -3.23 1.23 -22.89
C LEU A 70 -2.13 0.50 -22.12
N SER A 71 -0.87 0.85 -22.36
CA SER A 71 0.28 0.34 -21.59
C SER A 71 0.18 0.70 -20.10
N ALA A 72 -0.23 1.93 -19.78
CA ALA A 72 -0.43 2.36 -18.39
C ALA A 72 -1.57 1.60 -17.70
N VAL A 73 -2.67 1.34 -18.40
CA VAL A 73 -3.79 0.52 -17.88
C VAL A 73 -3.35 -0.91 -17.61
N ILE A 74 -2.63 -1.53 -18.54
CA ILE A 74 -2.08 -2.88 -18.36
C ILE A 74 -1.13 -2.92 -17.15
N ASN A 75 -0.21 -1.97 -17.06
CA ASN A 75 0.71 -1.86 -15.92
C ASN A 75 -0.02 -1.70 -14.58
N PHE A 76 -1.07 -0.86 -14.53
CA PHE A 76 -1.89 -0.68 -13.35
C PHE A 76 -2.58 -1.99 -12.91
N LEU A 77 -3.16 -2.73 -13.87
CA LEU A 77 -3.80 -4.02 -13.58
C LEU A 77 -2.79 -5.05 -13.04
N ILE A 78 -1.57 -5.07 -13.57
CA ILE A 78 -0.51 -5.97 -13.10
C ILE A 78 -0.08 -5.60 -11.68
N ILE A 79 0.25 -4.33 -11.43
CA ILE A 79 0.64 -3.85 -10.11
C ILE A 79 -0.45 -4.15 -9.09
N GLY A 80 -1.71 -3.84 -9.41
CA GLY A 80 -2.85 -4.13 -8.53
C GLY A 80 -3.02 -5.62 -8.25
N THR A 81 -2.86 -6.47 -9.26
CA THR A 81 -2.95 -7.93 -9.10
C THR A 81 -1.81 -8.47 -8.22
N VAL A 82 -0.58 -8.02 -8.46
CA VAL A 82 0.58 -8.41 -7.67
C VAL A 82 0.44 -7.95 -6.22
N LEU A 83 0.01 -6.71 -6.00
CA LEU A 83 -0.25 -6.18 -4.66
C LEU A 83 -1.30 -7.01 -3.92
N PHE A 84 -2.40 -7.38 -4.61
CA PHE A 84 -3.43 -8.25 -4.04
C PHE A 84 -2.84 -9.58 -3.56
N PHE A 85 -2.01 -10.23 -4.37
CA PHE A 85 -1.38 -11.49 -3.96
C PHE A 85 -0.39 -11.32 -2.80
N ILE A 86 0.39 -10.23 -2.77
CA ILE A 86 1.32 -9.94 -1.68
C ILE A 86 0.56 -9.72 -0.37
N VAL A 87 -0.49 -8.90 -0.38
CA VAL A 87 -1.33 -8.64 0.80
C VAL A 87 -1.98 -9.94 1.28
N LYS A 88 -2.57 -10.72 0.37
CA LYS A 88 -3.18 -12.02 0.70
C LYS A 88 -2.18 -13.02 1.27
N ALA A 89 -0.94 -13.03 0.77
CA ALA A 89 0.13 -13.86 1.31
C ALA A 89 0.55 -13.40 2.71
N ALA A 90 0.66 -12.09 2.93
CA ALA A 90 0.97 -11.51 4.23
C ALA A 90 -0.15 -11.80 5.26
N GLU A 91 -1.42 -11.65 4.89
CA GLU A 91 -2.57 -12.00 5.73
C GLU A 91 -2.58 -13.48 6.13
N LYS A 92 -2.19 -14.37 5.21
CA LYS A 92 -2.08 -15.80 5.49
C LYS A 92 -0.86 -16.15 6.35
N ALA A 93 0.24 -15.44 6.17
CA ALA A 93 1.50 -15.67 6.89
C ALA A 93 1.51 -15.04 8.29
N MET A 94 0.74 -13.98 8.49
CA MET A 94 0.45 -13.48 9.83
C MET A 94 -0.46 -14.51 10.53
N PRO A 95 -0.01 -15.18 11.61
CA PRO A 95 -0.94 -15.93 12.44
C PRO A 95 -2.05 -14.96 12.84
N LYS A 96 -3.31 -15.42 12.90
CA LYS A 96 -4.34 -14.70 13.64
C LYS A 96 -3.71 -14.40 15.00
N LYS A 97 -3.29 -13.15 15.22
CA LYS A 97 -3.10 -12.66 16.57
C LYS A 97 -4.47 -12.92 17.17
N GLU A 98 -4.57 -13.93 18.04
CA GLU A 98 -5.46 -13.79 19.18
C GLU A 98 -5.14 -12.39 19.67
N ALA A 99 -6.08 -11.48 19.44
CA ALA A 99 -5.93 -10.11 19.90
C ALA A 99 -5.49 -10.27 21.34
N ALA A 100 -4.24 -9.90 21.65
CA ALA A 100 -3.77 -9.90 23.02
C ALA A 100 -4.89 -9.20 23.78
N PRO A 101 -5.51 -9.86 24.79
CA PRO A 101 -6.77 -9.41 25.33
C PRO A 101 -6.61 -7.93 25.58
N ALA A 102 -7.39 -7.12 24.85
CA ALA A 102 -7.31 -5.69 24.99
C ALA A 102 -7.44 -5.48 26.50
N GLY A 103 -6.41 -4.93 27.14
CA GLY A 103 -6.49 -4.63 28.56
C GLY A 103 -7.81 -3.88 28.81
N PRO A 104 -8.39 -4.00 30.02
CA PRO A 104 -9.73 -3.53 30.28
C PRO A 104 -9.95 -2.17 29.63
N THR A 105 -10.95 -2.12 28.77
CA THR A 105 -11.32 -0.92 28.04
C THR A 105 -11.49 0.24 29.03
N GLN A 106 -11.30 1.48 28.56
CA GLN A 106 -11.48 2.64 29.44
C GLN A 106 -12.86 2.64 30.10
N GLU A 107 -13.88 2.11 29.43
CA GLU A 107 -15.22 1.94 29.98
C GLU A 107 -15.27 0.91 31.12
N GLU A 108 -14.56 -0.22 31.01
CA GLU A 108 -14.41 -1.21 32.09
C GLU A 108 -13.65 -0.64 33.27
N LEU A 109 -12.55 0.10 33.03
CA LEU A 109 -11.81 0.79 34.09
C LEU A 109 -12.65 1.86 34.80
N LEU A 110 -13.46 2.63 34.06
CA LEU A 110 -14.36 3.62 34.64
C LEU A 110 -15.49 2.96 35.43
N ALA A 111 -15.98 1.79 34.98
CA ALA A 111 -16.95 1.00 35.73
C ALA A 111 -16.35 0.47 37.05
N GLU A 112 -15.13 -0.06 37.00
CA GLU A 112 -14.39 -0.49 38.20
C GLU A 112 -14.16 0.68 39.17
N ILE A 113 -13.72 1.85 38.69
CA ILE A 113 -13.52 3.05 39.51
C ILE A 113 -14.83 3.51 40.14
N ARG A 114 -15.94 3.52 39.38
CA ARG A 114 -17.26 3.90 39.90
C ARG A 114 -17.70 2.96 41.02
N ASP A 115 -17.50 1.66 40.85
CA ASP A 115 -17.94 0.66 41.80
C ASP A 115 -17.04 0.65 43.06
N LEU A 116 -15.76 1.00 42.92
CA LEU A 116 -14.85 1.27 44.05
C LEU A 116 -15.24 2.53 44.85
N LEU A 117 -15.73 3.58 44.18
CA LEU A 117 -16.17 4.83 44.83
C LEU A 117 -17.54 4.72 45.52
N LYS A 118 -18.32 3.68 45.24
CA LYS A 118 -19.60 3.40 45.92
C LYS A 118 -19.46 2.68 47.25
N LYS A 119 -18.27 2.15 47.56
CA LYS A 119 -17.93 1.59 48.87
C LYS A 119 -17.43 2.69 49.79
#